data_AF-A0A9X4KM22-F1
#
_entry.id   AF-A0A9X4KM22-F1
#
_cell.length_a   1.000
_cell.length_b   1.000
_cell.length_c   1.000
_cell.angle_alpha   90.00
_cell.angle_beta   90.00
_cell.angle_gamma   90.00
#
_symmetry.space_group_name_H-M   'P 1'
#
loop_
_entity.id
_entity.type
_entity.pdbx_description
1 polymer ?
#
loop_
_entity_poly.entity_id
_entity_poly.type
_entity_poly.pdbx_seq_one_letter_code
_entity_poly.pdbx_strand_id
1 'polypeptide(L)'
;MVTRMSGLASGLDIDSIVTKLMKAERTSLDTIVKKRTKIEWQQEAYRDINAKIVDFRNNKLANYSLSASIGAKTSDVTGNTNAITVNSTSSSASGTLNISVDAVAKSAYTVYSYTPTAPDSVDTTGKTLAQLGFSSNTITITQPSGTTSVTVDTSTDTLATLAAKINADKSTNATASYNNATGQFSIVSKNTGSGFITMDNTVKFAEAKTSGANAKATINGIAYEQASNTFDMNGINFTVRNQTSSSDPTTVSVKTDTTTILNTIKSFINDYNTLIGAINGKLGEKTYRDFMPLTEDEKKRDERKPNYVMGRKST
;
A
#
# COMPACT_ATOMS: atom_id res chain seq x y z
N MET A 1 3.13 -88.40 32.54
CA MET A 1 1.79 -88.90 32.91
C MET A 1 0.80 -88.35 31.89
N VAL A 2 0.08 -89.24 31.22
CA VAL A 2 -0.98 -89.04 30.21
C VAL A 2 -0.58 -88.33 28.90
N THR A 3 -0.29 -89.16 27.89
CA THR A 3 -0.61 -88.91 26.47
C THR A 3 -2.12 -88.78 26.30
N ARG A 4 -2.60 -87.74 25.62
CA ARG A 4 -3.84 -87.78 24.82
C ARG A 4 -3.68 -86.90 23.58
N MET A 5 -3.30 -87.54 22.47
CA MET A 5 -3.76 -87.13 21.15
C MET A 5 -5.28 -87.29 21.12
N SER A 6 -6.01 -86.25 20.74
CA SER A 6 -7.38 -86.37 20.24
C SER A 6 -7.76 -85.09 19.49
N GLY A 7 -8.13 -85.25 18.22
CA GLY A 7 -9.00 -84.30 17.52
C GLY A 7 -8.31 -83.38 16.53
N LEU A 8 -8.17 -83.84 15.28
CA LEU A 8 -8.23 -82.98 14.11
C LEU A 8 -9.58 -82.22 14.13
N ALA A 9 -9.58 -80.97 14.59
CA ALA A 9 -10.72 -80.08 14.46
C ALA A 9 -10.23 -78.71 13.97
N SER A 10 -10.07 -78.65 12.65
CA SER A 10 -10.25 -77.47 11.80
C SER A 10 -10.22 -76.13 12.53
N GLY A 11 -9.01 -75.64 12.71
CA GLY A 11 -8.73 -74.24 12.99
C GLY A 11 -7.34 -73.93 12.48
N LEU A 12 -7.01 -74.37 11.24
CA LEU A 12 -6.02 -73.59 10.50
C LEU A 12 -6.64 -72.20 10.48
N ASP A 13 -6.10 -71.33 11.30
CA ASP A 13 -6.39 -69.90 11.29
C ASP A 13 -5.77 -69.40 9.98
N ILE A 14 -6.41 -69.79 8.88
CA ILE A 14 -6.02 -69.49 7.51
C ILE A 14 -5.98 -67.97 7.42
N ASP A 15 -6.90 -67.28 8.07
CA ASP A 15 -6.90 -65.82 8.14
C ASP A 15 -5.65 -65.29 8.85
N SER A 16 -5.18 -65.86 9.97
CA SER A 16 -3.91 -65.40 10.57
C SER A 16 -2.67 -65.89 9.85
N ILE A 17 -2.68 -67.05 9.19
CA ILE A 17 -1.57 -67.53 8.36
C ILE A 17 -1.47 -66.68 7.09
N VAL A 18 -2.57 -66.42 6.42
CA VAL A 18 -2.68 -65.50 5.27
C VAL A 18 -2.34 -64.08 5.71
N THR A 19 -2.82 -63.61 6.86
CA THR A 19 -2.43 -62.28 7.39
C THR A 19 -0.93 -62.23 7.71
N LYS A 20 -0.34 -63.28 8.29
CA LYS A 20 1.10 -63.35 8.57
C LYS A 20 1.93 -63.42 7.29
N LEU A 21 1.50 -64.16 6.27
CA LEU A 21 2.13 -64.23 4.95
C LEU A 21 1.99 -62.91 4.19
N MET A 22 0.81 -62.31 4.19
CA MET A 22 0.57 -60.97 3.62
C MET A 22 1.37 -59.90 4.36
N LYS A 23 1.56 -60.02 5.68
CA LYS A 23 2.42 -59.11 6.46
C LYS A 23 3.90 -59.33 6.13
N ALA A 24 4.34 -60.57 6.01
CA ALA A 24 5.69 -60.91 5.58
C ALA A 24 5.97 -60.31 4.19
N GLU A 25 5.01 -60.40 3.27
CA GLU A 25 5.20 -59.88 1.92
C GLU A 25 5.03 -58.34 1.81
N ARG A 26 4.18 -57.75 2.66
CA ARG A 26 4.09 -56.28 2.80
C ARG A 26 5.33 -55.67 3.45
N THR A 27 6.17 -56.44 4.16
CA THR A 27 7.35 -55.91 4.86
C THR A 27 8.33 -55.23 3.90
N SER A 28 8.52 -55.78 2.70
CA SER A 28 9.36 -55.17 1.66
C SER A 28 8.77 -53.84 1.17
N LEU A 29 7.46 -53.82 0.92
CA LEU A 29 6.72 -52.63 0.50
C LEU A 29 6.73 -51.53 1.59
N ASP A 30 6.48 -51.90 2.84
CA ASP A 30 6.52 -51.00 3.99
C ASP A 30 7.90 -50.37 4.14
N THR A 31 8.97 -51.16 3.97
CA THR A 31 10.35 -50.64 4.00
C THR A 31 10.59 -49.59 2.91
N ILE A 32 10.05 -49.79 1.70
CA ILE A 32 10.16 -48.84 0.60
C ILE A 32 9.35 -47.56 0.90
N VAL A 33 8.14 -47.69 1.43
CA VAL A 33 7.30 -46.54 1.85
C VAL A 33 8.02 -45.72 2.92
N LYS A 34 8.60 -46.38 3.93
CA LYS A 34 9.37 -45.70 4.98
C LYS A 34 10.60 -44.96 4.45
N LYS A 35 11.33 -45.57 3.50
CA LYS A 35 12.45 -44.90 2.82
C LYS A 35 11.98 -43.69 2.01
N ARG A 36 10.88 -43.82 1.28
CA ARG A 36 10.28 -42.71 0.50
C ARG A 36 9.94 -41.53 1.40
N THR A 37 9.18 -41.76 2.48
CA THR A 37 8.79 -40.72 3.43
C THR A 37 10.01 -40.03 4.06
N LYS A 38 11.07 -40.78 4.38
CA LYS A 38 12.32 -40.20 4.89
C LYS A 38 12.99 -39.26 3.87
N ILE A 39 13.02 -39.64 2.60
CA ILE A 39 13.57 -38.81 1.52
C ILE A 39 12.72 -37.56 1.33
N GLU A 40 11.38 -37.69 1.34
CA GLU A 40 10.46 -36.56 1.23
C GLU A 40 10.70 -35.53 2.34
N TRP A 41 10.82 -35.98 3.59
CA TRP A 41 11.14 -35.10 4.71
C TRP A 41 12.52 -34.44 4.63
N GLN A 42 13.53 -35.17 4.12
CA GLN A 42 14.84 -34.57 3.85
C GLN A 42 14.72 -33.46 2.79
N GLN A 43 14.01 -33.74 1.69
CA GLN A 43 13.76 -32.76 0.65
C GLN A 43 13.02 -31.54 1.18
N GLU A 44 12.01 -31.74 2.04
CA GLU A 44 11.26 -30.66 2.67
C GLU A 44 12.15 -29.81 3.59
N ALA A 45 13.01 -30.43 4.40
CA ALA A 45 13.96 -29.72 5.23
C ALA A 45 14.97 -28.89 4.40
N TYR A 46 15.47 -29.45 3.29
CA TYR A 46 16.32 -28.70 2.35
C TYR A 46 15.56 -27.55 1.67
N ARG A 47 14.31 -27.77 1.29
CA ARG A 47 13.46 -26.73 0.69
C ARG A 47 13.20 -25.58 1.65
N ASP A 48 12.91 -25.87 2.93
CA ASP A 48 12.69 -24.85 3.97
C ASP A 48 13.95 -23.97 4.16
N ILE A 49 15.12 -24.59 4.30
CA ILE A 49 16.38 -23.84 4.42
C ILE A 49 16.69 -23.04 3.16
N ASN A 50 16.51 -23.64 1.97
CA ASN A 50 16.74 -22.93 0.71
C ASN A 50 15.79 -21.75 0.55
N ALA A 51 14.52 -21.87 0.94
CA ALA A 51 13.56 -20.77 0.93
C ALA A 51 14.03 -19.62 1.83
N LYS A 52 14.50 -19.91 3.05
CA LYS A 52 15.03 -18.89 3.98
C LYS A 52 16.30 -18.22 3.43
N ILE A 53 17.20 -18.97 2.79
CA ILE A 53 18.41 -18.41 2.17
C ILE A 53 18.05 -17.51 0.99
N VAL A 54 17.13 -17.96 0.13
CA VAL A 54 16.67 -17.19 -1.03
C VAL A 54 15.96 -15.92 -0.60
N ASP A 55 15.08 -15.98 0.41
CA ASP A 55 14.43 -14.80 1.00
C ASP A 55 15.46 -13.81 1.56
N PHE A 56 16.42 -14.30 2.35
CA PHE A 56 17.48 -13.45 2.88
C PHE A 56 18.29 -12.79 1.76
N ARG A 57 18.68 -13.53 0.72
CA ARG A 57 19.47 -12.98 -0.38
C ARG A 57 18.69 -12.00 -1.24
N ASN A 58 17.48 -12.36 -1.66
CA ASN A 58 16.76 -11.62 -2.68
C ASN A 58 15.94 -10.47 -2.08
N ASN A 59 15.33 -10.66 -0.91
CA ASN A 59 14.43 -9.68 -0.31
C ASN A 59 15.11 -8.85 0.77
N LYS A 60 15.99 -9.44 1.58
CA LYS A 60 16.59 -8.75 2.74
C LYS A 60 17.91 -8.06 2.39
N LEU A 61 18.87 -8.82 1.86
CA LEU A 61 20.22 -8.33 1.54
C LEU A 61 20.20 -7.24 0.46
N ALA A 62 19.34 -7.37 -0.55
CA ALA A 62 19.13 -6.32 -1.55
C ALA A 62 18.73 -4.99 -0.89
N ASN A 63 17.82 -5.02 0.08
CA ASN A 63 17.37 -3.82 0.78
C ASN A 63 18.46 -3.20 1.67
N TYR A 64 19.31 -4.03 2.28
CA TYR A 64 20.40 -3.58 3.13
C TYR A 64 21.61 -3.05 2.35
N SER A 65 21.83 -3.53 1.12
CA SER A 65 22.93 -3.10 0.26
C SER A 65 22.61 -1.88 -0.60
N LEU A 66 21.36 -1.39 -0.59
CA LEU A 66 20.98 -0.17 -1.30
C LEU A 66 21.72 1.04 -0.71
N SER A 67 22.40 1.79 -1.59
CA SER A 67 23.05 3.07 -1.26
C SER A 67 22.13 4.04 -0.51
N ALA A 68 20.82 4.00 -0.78
CA ALA A 68 19.82 4.79 -0.07
C ALA A 68 19.68 4.45 1.42
N SER A 69 19.83 3.17 1.79
CA SER A 69 19.69 2.69 3.17
C SER A 69 20.93 2.97 4.02
N ILE A 70 22.12 2.90 3.41
CA ILE A 70 23.41 3.11 4.09
C ILE A 70 23.92 4.56 3.98
N GLY A 71 23.44 5.31 3.00
CA GLY A 71 23.70 6.74 2.81
C GLY A 71 22.52 7.61 3.21
N ALA A 72 21.63 7.13 4.09
CA ALA A 72 20.40 7.82 4.45
C ALA A 72 20.69 9.25 4.95
N LYS A 73 19.92 10.20 4.43
CA LYS A 73 19.97 11.61 4.79
C LYS A 73 18.65 12.04 5.36
N THR A 74 18.71 13.03 6.24
CA THR A 74 17.54 13.69 6.81
C THR A 74 17.78 15.19 6.81
N SER A 75 16.71 15.96 6.93
CA SER A 75 16.76 17.42 6.99
C SER A 75 16.59 17.91 8.41
N ASP A 76 17.34 18.96 8.77
CA ASP A 76 17.12 19.77 9.95
C ASP A 76 16.55 21.13 9.53
N VAL A 77 15.43 21.54 10.12
CA VAL A 77 14.74 22.78 9.75
C VAL A 77 14.83 23.76 10.91
N THR A 78 15.33 24.96 10.63
CA THR A 78 15.52 26.04 11.61
C THR A 78 15.02 27.38 11.06
N GLY A 79 14.95 28.41 11.91
CA GLY A 79 14.32 29.69 11.55
C GLY A 79 12.80 29.58 11.58
N ASN A 80 12.12 30.06 10.53
CA ASN A 80 10.67 30.02 10.45
C ASN A 80 10.14 28.62 10.07
N THR A 81 10.05 27.71 11.04
CA THR A 81 9.65 26.31 10.81
C THR A 81 8.18 26.14 10.41
N ASN A 82 7.33 27.13 10.64
CA ASN A 82 5.92 27.10 10.25
C ASN A 82 5.69 27.44 8.76
N ALA A 83 6.71 27.99 8.10
CA ALA A 83 6.64 28.40 6.71
C ALA A 83 6.61 27.23 5.73
N ILE A 84 7.32 26.15 6.06
CA ILE A 84 7.50 25.00 5.18
C ILE A 84 7.41 23.69 5.96
N THR A 85 7.21 22.59 5.25
CA THR A 85 7.39 21.24 5.77
C THR A 85 8.26 20.47 4.79
N VAL A 86 9.34 19.87 5.27
CA VAL A 86 10.13 18.96 4.44
C VAL A 86 9.39 17.62 4.37
N ASN A 87 9.03 17.20 3.17
CA ASN A 87 8.29 15.97 2.92
C ASN A 87 9.25 14.78 2.82
N SER A 88 10.40 14.96 2.17
CA SER A 88 11.43 13.93 2.06
C SER A 88 12.81 14.53 1.78
N THR A 89 13.85 13.76 2.12
CA THR A 89 15.25 14.07 1.83
C THR A 89 15.87 12.85 1.16
N SER A 90 16.33 13.00 -0.08
CA SER A 90 17.00 11.92 -0.82
C SER A 90 18.38 11.61 -0.22
N SER A 91 18.88 10.38 -0.41
CA SER A 91 20.22 10.00 0.04
C SER A 91 21.36 10.76 -0.68
N SER A 92 21.06 11.34 -1.84
CA SER A 92 21.95 12.23 -2.60
C SER A 92 21.85 13.70 -2.20
N ALA A 93 20.92 14.06 -1.31
CA ALA A 93 20.76 15.44 -0.86
C ALA A 93 22.04 15.95 -0.18
N SER A 94 22.39 17.20 -0.44
CA SER A 94 23.56 17.84 0.14
C SER A 94 23.38 19.35 0.29
N GLY A 95 24.11 19.91 1.26
CA GLY A 95 24.14 21.35 1.51
C GLY A 95 22.99 21.87 2.36
N THR A 96 22.79 23.17 2.26
CA THR A 96 21.79 23.95 3.01
C THR A 96 20.98 24.80 2.04
N LEU A 97 19.67 24.88 2.26
CA LEU A 97 18.76 25.77 1.56
C LEU A 97 18.26 26.85 2.51
N ASN A 98 18.39 28.10 2.11
CA ASN A 98 17.71 29.24 2.73
C ASN A 98 16.48 29.58 1.89
N ILE A 99 15.31 29.47 2.48
CA ILE A 99 14.01 29.55 1.80
C ILE A 99 13.21 30.69 2.43
N SER A 100 12.83 31.68 1.63
CA SER A 100 11.81 32.68 1.98
C SER A 100 10.56 32.40 1.14
N VAL A 101 9.41 32.32 1.78
CA VAL A 101 8.12 32.08 1.10
C VAL A 101 7.45 33.42 0.85
N ASP A 102 7.45 33.87 -0.39
CA ASP A 102 6.86 35.16 -0.77
C ASP A 102 5.33 35.06 -0.94
N ALA A 103 4.84 33.92 -1.44
CA ALA A 103 3.42 33.62 -1.55
C ALA A 103 3.16 32.11 -1.59
N VAL A 104 2.01 31.69 -1.07
CA VAL A 104 1.53 30.30 -1.13
C VAL A 104 0.54 30.17 -2.29
N ALA A 105 0.63 29.09 -3.04
CA ALA A 105 -0.29 28.80 -4.13
C ALA A 105 -1.71 28.57 -3.58
N LYS A 106 -2.70 29.12 -4.29
CA LYS A 106 -4.13 29.04 -3.95
C LYS A 106 -4.91 28.42 -5.09
N SER A 107 -5.93 27.64 -4.74
CA SER A 107 -6.88 27.09 -5.70
C SER A 107 -7.88 28.15 -6.14
N ALA A 108 -8.24 28.13 -7.42
CA ALA A 108 -9.32 28.94 -7.95
C ALA A 108 -10.68 28.37 -7.54
N TYR A 109 -11.66 29.24 -7.36
CA TYR A 109 -13.06 28.82 -7.21
C TYR A 109 -14.02 29.83 -7.84
N THR A 110 -15.17 29.33 -8.30
CA THR A 110 -16.25 30.16 -8.81
C THR A 110 -17.56 29.76 -8.16
N VAL A 111 -18.32 30.76 -7.74
CA VAL A 111 -19.68 30.59 -7.21
C VAL A 111 -20.67 31.09 -8.25
N TYR A 112 -21.61 30.24 -8.61
CA TYR A 112 -22.74 30.52 -9.49
C TYR A 112 -23.96 30.77 -8.62
N SER A 113 -24.58 31.93 -8.80
CA SER A 113 -25.84 32.28 -8.14
C SER A 113 -26.92 32.43 -9.21
N TYR A 114 -28.01 31.67 -9.09
CA TYR A 114 -29.11 31.75 -10.04
C TYR A 114 -29.74 33.14 -10.01
N THR A 115 -29.82 33.79 -11.18
CA THR A 115 -30.45 35.09 -11.37
C THR A 115 -31.72 34.89 -12.19
N PRO A 116 -32.89 34.80 -11.54
CA PRO A 116 -34.14 34.64 -12.26
C PRO A 116 -34.42 35.86 -13.16
N THR A 117 -34.83 35.61 -14.40
CA THR A 117 -35.51 36.62 -15.23
C THR A 117 -37.00 36.58 -14.97
N ALA A 118 -37.61 37.73 -14.67
CA ALA A 118 -39.07 37.82 -14.50
C ALA A 118 -39.80 37.26 -15.74
N PRO A 119 -40.92 36.53 -15.57
CA PRO A 119 -41.71 36.35 -14.34
C PRO A 119 -41.29 35.15 -13.46
N ASP A 120 -40.16 34.50 -13.76
CA ASP A 120 -39.75 33.27 -13.07
C ASP A 120 -39.28 33.55 -11.64
N SER A 121 -40.15 33.50 -10.64
CA SER A 121 -39.77 33.45 -9.21
C SER A 121 -39.23 32.07 -8.81
N VAL A 122 -38.30 31.52 -9.60
CA VAL A 122 -37.92 30.11 -9.48
C VAL A 122 -36.79 29.91 -8.46
N ASP A 123 -37.16 29.26 -7.36
CA ASP A 123 -36.30 28.49 -6.47
C ASP A 123 -35.58 27.38 -7.26
N THR A 124 -34.27 27.21 -7.06
CA THR A 124 -33.48 26.14 -7.70
C THR A 124 -33.81 24.75 -7.14
N THR A 125 -34.53 24.68 -6.02
CA THR A 125 -34.90 23.43 -5.34
C THR A 125 -35.73 22.52 -6.25
N GLY A 126 -35.23 21.30 -6.43
CA GLY A 126 -35.90 20.25 -7.21
C GLY A 126 -36.02 20.53 -8.70
N LYS A 127 -35.40 21.61 -9.21
CA LYS A 127 -35.41 21.94 -10.64
C LYS A 127 -34.37 21.14 -11.40
N THR A 128 -34.75 20.71 -12.59
CA THR A 128 -33.83 20.04 -13.52
C THR A 128 -32.89 21.06 -14.15
N LEU A 129 -31.74 20.61 -14.64
CA LEU A 129 -30.78 21.49 -15.30
C LEU A 129 -31.41 22.20 -16.51
N ALA A 130 -32.27 21.52 -17.27
CA ALA A 130 -33.01 22.13 -18.39
C ALA A 130 -33.91 23.29 -17.93
N GLN A 131 -34.62 23.12 -16.80
CA GLN A 131 -35.44 24.20 -16.21
C GLN A 131 -34.60 25.39 -15.73
N LEU A 132 -33.34 25.14 -15.37
CA LEU A 132 -32.36 26.14 -14.96
C LEU A 132 -31.60 26.77 -16.14
N GLY A 133 -31.90 26.35 -17.38
CA GLY A 133 -31.39 26.94 -18.61
C GLY A 133 -30.28 26.16 -19.29
N PHE A 134 -29.80 25.06 -18.72
CA PHE A 134 -28.78 24.22 -19.34
C PHE A 134 -29.35 23.47 -20.55
N SER A 135 -28.84 23.76 -21.74
CA SER A 135 -29.32 23.17 -23.01
C SER A 135 -28.46 22.00 -23.53
N SER A 136 -27.24 21.86 -23.02
CA SER A 136 -26.28 20.83 -23.43
C SER A 136 -26.21 19.71 -22.40
N ASN A 137 -26.22 18.46 -22.86
CA ASN A 137 -25.92 17.27 -22.06
C ASN A 137 -24.42 17.09 -21.77
N THR A 138 -23.61 18.09 -22.09
CA THR A 138 -22.19 18.15 -21.77
C THR A 138 -21.88 19.50 -21.16
N ILE A 139 -21.31 19.45 -19.96
CA ILE A 139 -20.92 20.61 -19.18
C ILE A 139 -19.40 20.70 -19.20
N THR A 140 -18.87 21.73 -19.83
CA THR A 140 -17.43 21.98 -19.89
C THR A 140 -16.96 22.67 -18.62
N ILE A 141 -15.83 22.25 -18.08
CA ILE A 141 -15.12 22.89 -16.97
C ILE A 141 -13.76 23.35 -17.50
N THR A 142 -13.54 24.66 -17.52
CA THR A 142 -12.30 25.30 -17.94
C THR A 142 -11.51 25.72 -16.71
N GLN A 143 -10.24 25.32 -16.64
CA GLN A 143 -9.33 25.61 -15.53
C GLN A 143 -7.95 26.01 -16.07
N PRO A 144 -7.04 26.55 -15.23
CA PRO A 144 -5.69 26.87 -15.67
C PRO A 144 -4.89 25.64 -16.16
N SER A 145 -5.19 24.46 -15.62
CA SER A 145 -4.57 23.20 -16.03
C SER A 145 -5.16 22.59 -17.30
N GLY A 146 -6.20 23.20 -17.87
CA GLY A 146 -6.87 22.75 -19.09
C GLY A 146 -8.38 22.62 -18.96
N THR A 147 -9.01 22.17 -20.04
CA THR A 147 -10.45 22.03 -20.18
C THR A 147 -10.87 20.57 -20.13
N THR A 148 -11.96 20.30 -19.41
CA THR A 148 -12.55 18.97 -19.22
C THR A 148 -14.06 19.07 -19.38
N SER A 149 -14.76 17.94 -19.47
CA SER A 149 -16.21 17.94 -19.63
C SER A 149 -16.86 16.82 -18.84
N VAL A 150 -18.08 17.08 -18.35
CA VAL A 150 -18.91 16.12 -17.64
C VAL A 150 -20.21 15.92 -18.41
N THR A 151 -20.58 14.65 -18.62
CA THR A 151 -21.86 14.30 -19.25
C THR A 151 -23.00 14.36 -18.23
N VAL A 152 -24.09 15.00 -18.61
CA VAL A 152 -25.33 15.13 -17.82
C VAL A 152 -26.54 14.76 -18.67
N ASP A 153 -27.66 14.52 -18.00
CA ASP A 153 -28.98 14.47 -18.62
C ASP A 153 -29.77 15.67 -18.10
N THR A 154 -29.86 16.73 -18.91
CA THR A 154 -30.47 17.98 -18.45
C THR A 154 -31.95 17.86 -18.12
N SER A 155 -32.62 16.82 -18.61
CA SER A 155 -34.04 16.57 -18.37
C SER A 155 -34.33 15.96 -16.99
N THR A 156 -33.34 15.30 -16.38
CA THR A 156 -33.50 14.58 -15.10
C THR A 156 -32.54 15.06 -14.02
N ASP A 157 -31.33 15.46 -14.38
CA ASP A 157 -30.33 15.95 -13.44
C ASP A 157 -30.74 17.27 -12.82
N THR A 158 -30.27 17.49 -11.60
CA THR A 158 -30.39 18.74 -10.83
C THR A 158 -29.00 19.30 -10.54
N LEU A 159 -28.90 20.49 -9.94
CA LEU A 159 -27.61 21.02 -9.47
C LEU A 159 -26.94 20.09 -8.44
N ALA A 160 -27.72 19.38 -7.62
CA ALA A 160 -27.19 18.41 -6.67
C ALA A 160 -26.54 17.20 -7.38
N THR A 161 -27.20 16.65 -8.41
CA THR A 161 -26.63 15.51 -9.16
C THR A 161 -25.48 15.94 -10.06
N LEU A 162 -25.51 17.17 -10.60
CA LEU A 162 -24.37 17.77 -11.30
C LEU A 162 -23.14 17.86 -10.38
N ALA A 163 -23.29 18.37 -9.15
CA ALA A 163 -22.19 18.42 -8.20
C ALA A 163 -21.62 17.02 -7.91
N ALA A 164 -22.50 16.03 -7.72
CA ALA A 164 -22.09 14.64 -7.51
C ALA A 164 -21.32 14.07 -8.71
N LYS A 165 -21.78 14.34 -9.95
CA LYS A 165 -21.11 13.90 -11.18
C LYS A 165 -19.72 14.52 -11.33
N ILE A 166 -19.57 15.82 -11.08
CA ILE A 166 -18.25 16.49 -11.09
C ILE A 166 -17.33 15.88 -10.04
N ASN A 167 -17.83 15.63 -8.83
CA ASN A 167 -17.02 15.06 -7.74
C ASN A 167 -16.59 13.61 -8.00
N ALA A 168 -17.43 12.82 -8.69
CA ALA A 168 -17.14 11.44 -9.05
C ALA A 168 -16.14 11.33 -10.22
N ASP A 169 -16.18 12.27 -11.16
CA ASP A 169 -15.27 12.29 -12.30
C ASP A 169 -13.92 12.92 -11.93
N LYS A 170 -12.93 12.04 -11.72
CA LYS A 170 -11.56 12.45 -11.36
C LYS A 170 -10.86 13.25 -12.48
N SER A 171 -11.26 13.08 -13.74
CA SER A 171 -10.64 13.78 -14.87
C SER A 171 -10.89 15.29 -14.80
N THR A 172 -12.02 15.70 -14.21
CA THR A 172 -12.39 17.12 -14.05
C THR A 172 -11.39 17.90 -13.21
N ASN A 173 -10.62 17.24 -12.33
CA ASN A 173 -9.74 17.89 -11.35
C ASN A 173 -10.45 19.02 -10.57
N ALA A 174 -11.76 18.91 -10.36
CA ALA A 174 -12.56 19.88 -9.63
C ALA A 174 -13.32 19.21 -8.49
N THR A 175 -13.77 20.03 -7.55
CA THR A 175 -14.75 19.68 -6.53
C THR A 175 -15.92 20.64 -6.68
N ALA A 176 -17.15 20.12 -6.68
CA ALA A 176 -18.36 20.92 -6.77
C ALA A 176 -19.21 20.78 -5.51
N SER A 177 -19.94 21.83 -5.17
CA SER A 177 -20.92 21.81 -4.09
C SER A 177 -22.17 22.61 -4.47
N TYR A 178 -23.31 22.19 -3.94
CA TYR A 178 -24.59 22.87 -4.14
C TYR A 178 -25.24 23.08 -2.79
N ASN A 179 -25.67 24.31 -2.52
CA ASN A 179 -26.42 24.67 -1.33
C ASN A 179 -27.87 24.94 -1.71
N ASN A 180 -28.76 24.00 -1.39
CA ASN A 180 -30.18 24.10 -1.74
C ASN A 180 -30.90 25.29 -1.10
N ALA A 181 -30.50 25.72 0.09
CA ALA A 181 -31.17 26.82 0.79
C ALA A 181 -30.88 28.19 0.16
N THR A 182 -29.75 28.33 -0.53
CA THR A 182 -29.32 29.59 -1.15
C THR A 182 -29.36 29.54 -2.68
N GLY A 183 -29.56 28.35 -3.26
CA GLY A 183 -29.45 28.11 -4.69
C GLY A 183 -28.05 28.29 -5.27
N GLN A 184 -27.03 28.41 -4.42
CA GLN A 184 -25.65 28.60 -4.85
C GLN A 184 -25.00 27.29 -5.24
N PHE A 185 -24.33 27.30 -6.38
CA PHE A 185 -23.48 26.21 -6.85
C PHE A 185 -22.04 26.70 -6.89
N SER A 186 -21.08 25.92 -6.39
CA SER A 186 -19.67 26.29 -6.45
C SER A 186 -18.84 25.19 -7.07
N ILE A 187 -17.79 25.59 -7.78
CA ILE A 187 -16.73 24.70 -8.25
C ILE A 187 -15.39 25.23 -7.76
N VAL A 188 -14.53 24.32 -7.30
CA VAL A 188 -13.20 24.59 -6.78
C VAL A 188 -12.21 23.71 -7.54
N SER A 189 -11.12 24.28 -8.04
CA SER A 189 -10.06 23.47 -8.65
C SER A 189 -9.32 22.67 -7.57
N LYS A 190 -9.07 21.38 -7.82
CA LYS A 190 -8.20 20.54 -6.96
C LYS A 190 -6.73 20.94 -7.10
N ASN A 191 -6.38 21.60 -8.21
CA ASN A 191 -5.06 22.15 -8.42
C ASN A 191 -4.98 23.57 -7.89
N THR A 192 -3.78 23.96 -7.50
CA THR A 192 -3.42 25.35 -7.20
C THR A 192 -2.78 25.97 -8.44
N GLY A 193 -2.66 27.30 -8.46
CA GLY A 193 -2.02 28.03 -9.55
C GLY A 193 -2.85 29.20 -10.06
N SER A 194 -2.20 30.08 -10.82
CA SER A 194 -2.82 31.30 -11.34
C SER A 194 -3.90 31.02 -12.37
N GLY A 195 -5.02 31.73 -12.26
CA GLY A 195 -6.13 31.70 -13.22
C GLY A 195 -7.46 31.30 -12.59
N PHE A 196 -8.51 31.21 -13.40
CA PHE A 196 -9.86 30.94 -12.95
C PHE A 196 -10.33 29.53 -13.29
N ILE A 197 -11.26 29.01 -12.49
CA ILE A 197 -12.06 27.84 -12.85
C ILE A 197 -13.46 28.29 -13.22
N THR A 198 -13.95 27.92 -14.39
CA THR A 198 -15.31 28.22 -14.83
C THR A 198 -15.96 26.99 -15.42
N MET A 199 -17.29 26.99 -15.44
CA MET A 199 -18.13 26.01 -16.07
C MET A 199 -18.86 26.72 -17.20
N ASP A 200 -19.05 26.04 -18.32
CA ASP A 200 -19.93 26.56 -19.37
C ASP A 200 -21.33 26.67 -18.77
N ASN A 201 -21.75 27.91 -18.57
CA ASN A 201 -22.97 28.26 -17.91
C ASN A 201 -23.84 29.07 -18.87
N THR A 202 -25.11 28.68 -18.93
CA THR A 202 -26.14 29.40 -19.67
C THR A 202 -26.56 30.67 -18.92
N VAL A 203 -27.08 31.64 -19.67
CA VAL A 203 -27.36 33.07 -19.33
C VAL A 203 -28.05 33.37 -17.98
N LYS A 204 -28.51 32.36 -17.24
CA LYS A 204 -29.32 32.49 -16.01
C LYS A 204 -28.55 32.46 -14.68
N PHE A 205 -27.22 32.38 -14.67
CA PHE A 205 -26.46 32.47 -13.41
C PHE A 205 -25.40 33.58 -13.47
N ALA A 206 -25.32 34.34 -12.39
CA ALA A 206 -24.21 35.26 -12.14
C ALA A 206 -23.00 34.51 -11.57
N GLU A 207 -21.80 34.92 -11.99
CA GLU A 207 -20.54 34.27 -11.65
C GLU A 207 -19.69 35.17 -10.75
N ALA A 208 -19.40 34.71 -9.54
CA ALA A 208 -18.40 35.31 -8.66
C ALA A 208 -17.12 34.47 -8.72
N LYS A 209 -16.13 34.96 -9.49
CA LYS A 209 -14.87 34.26 -9.76
C LYS A 209 -13.77 34.71 -8.80
N THR A 210 -13.11 33.75 -8.18
CA THR A 210 -11.86 33.98 -7.44
C THR A 210 -10.72 33.29 -8.17
N SER A 211 -9.72 34.07 -8.57
CA SER A 211 -8.51 33.54 -9.20
C SER A 211 -7.70 32.74 -8.19
N GLY A 212 -7.16 31.61 -8.63
CA GLY A 212 -6.05 30.96 -7.96
C GLY A 212 -4.78 31.80 -8.09
N ALA A 213 -3.73 31.38 -7.38
CA ALA A 213 -2.42 32.02 -7.36
C ALA A 213 -1.31 30.96 -7.34
N ASN A 214 -0.15 31.29 -7.92
CA ASN A 214 1.05 30.47 -7.86
C ASN A 214 1.76 30.64 -6.51
N ALA A 215 2.52 29.63 -6.10
CA ALA A 215 3.50 29.76 -5.03
C ALA A 215 4.69 30.54 -5.55
N LYS A 216 5.22 31.44 -4.71
CA LYS A 216 6.45 32.19 -4.96
C LYS A 216 7.38 31.98 -3.78
N ALA A 217 8.60 31.55 -4.05
CA ALA A 217 9.59 31.33 -3.01
C ALA A 217 10.97 31.74 -3.51
N THR A 218 11.74 32.37 -2.65
CA THR A 218 13.14 32.71 -2.90
C THR A 218 14.03 31.69 -2.20
N ILE A 219 14.77 30.90 -2.99
CA ILE A 219 15.63 29.81 -2.51
C ILE A 219 17.07 30.18 -2.82
N ASN A 220 17.91 30.31 -1.78
CA ASN A 220 19.30 30.75 -1.89
C ASN A 220 19.46 32.06 -2.69
N GLY A 221 18.49 32.97 -2.57
CA GLY A 221 18.46 34.27 -3.27
C GLY A 221 17.89 34.23 -4.69
N ILE A 222 17.50 33.07 -5.20
CA ILE A 222 16.86 32.93 -6.52
C ILE A 222 15.35 32.81 -6.36
N ALA A 223 14.59 33.65 -7.06
CA ALA A 223 13.13 33.61 -7.05
C ALA A 223 12.60 32.47 -7.94
N TYR A 224 11.68 31.67 -7.38
CA TYR A 224 10.96 30.61 -8.07
C TYR A 224 9.46 30.88 -8.00
N GLU A 225 8.76 30.56 -9.08
CA GLU A 225 7.31 30.62 -9.15
C GLU A 225 6.78 29.34 -9.81
N GLN A 226 5.76 28.74 -9.20
CA GLN A 226 5.11 27.56 -9.77
C GLN A 226 3.67 27.41 -9.27
N ALA A 227 2.88 26.63 -9.99
CA ALA A 227 1.48 26.41 -9.66
C ALA A 227 1.30 25.63 -8.34
N SER A 228 2.23 24.74 -7.98
CA SER A 228 2.16 23.89 -6.78
C SER A 228 2.87 24.50 -5.57
N ASN A 229 2.42 24.13 -4.37
CA ASN A 229 3.11 24.45 -3.11
C ASN A 229 4.32 23.54 -2.82
N THR A 230 4.55 22.50 -3.61
CA THR A 230 5.64 21.54 -3.39
C THR A 230 6.81 21.83 -4.32
N PHE A 231 7.99 22.00 -3.75
CA PHE A 231 9.25 22.24 -4.43
C PHE A 231 10.18 21.05 -4.25
N ASP A 232 10.97 20.74 -5.28
CA ASP A 232 12.01 19.72 -5.24
C ASP A 232 13.34 20.37 -5.66
N MET A 233 14.25 20.54 -4.71
CA MET A 233 15.51 21.27 -4.91
C MET A 233 16.65 20.57 -4.17
N ASN A 234 17.76 20.31 -4.86
CA ASN A 234 18.96 19.65 -4.30
C ASN A 234 18.65 18.35 -3.54
N GLY A 235 17.67 17.59 -4.02
CA GLY A 235 17.24 16.33 -3.41
C GLY A 235 16.44 16.49 -2.11
N ILE A 236 15.95 17.71 -1.82
CA ILE A 236 15.03 18.03 -0.73
C ILE A 236 13.67 18.33 -1.35
N ASN A 237 12.65 17.55 -0.98
CA ASN A 237 11.28 17.79 -1.35
C ASN A 237 10.57 18.48 -0.18
N PHE A 238 10.02 19.69 -0.38
CA PHE A 238 9.36 20.45 0.68
C PHE A 238 8.08 21.14 0.19
N THR A 239 7.16 21.39 1.10
CA THR A 239 5.89 22.08 0.85
C THR A 239 5.88 23.42 1.57
N VAL A 240 5.61 24.51 0.85
CA VAL A 240 5.37 25.83 1.47
C VAL A 240 3.95 25.90 2.04
N ARG A 241 3.81 26.53 3.21
CA ARG A 241 2.57 26.56 4.00
C ARG A 241 2.14 27.96 4.37
N ASN A 242 3.08 28.81 4.74
CA ASN A 242 2.83 30.18 5.17
C ASN A 242 3.86 31.12 4.55
N GLN A 243 3.41 32.33 4.23
CA GLN A 243 4.30 33.41 3.80
C GLN A 243 5.28 33.76 4.93
N THR A 244 6.52 34.05 4.57
CA THR A 244 7.55 34.57 5.48
C THR A 244 8.00 35.97 5.06
N SER A 245 8.71 36.65 5.94
CA SER A 245 9.48 37.83 5.56
C SER A 245 10.81 37.39 4.93
N SER A 246 11.35 38.19 4.01
CA SER A 246 12.70 38.01 3.47
C SER A 246 13.79 38.15 4.55
N SER A 247 13.48 38.83 5.66
CA SER A 247 14.36 38.98 6.83
C SER A 247 14.33 37.81 7.81
N ASP A 248 13.46 36.81 7.60
CA ASP A 248 13.29 35.64 8.47
C ASP A 248 13.11 34.38 7.61
N PRO A 249 14.17 33.93 6.91
CA PRO A 249 14.10 32.74 6.07
C PRO A 249 14.02 31.46 6.92
N THR A 250 13.45 30.42 6.35
CA THR A 250 13.60 29.06 6.84
C THR A 250 14.89 28.46 6.30
N THR A 251 15.70 27.88 7.18
CA THR A 251 16.92 27.19 6.79
C THR A 251 16.73 25.69 6.90
N VAL A 252 16.96 24.97 5.81
CA VAL A 252 16.94 23.50 5.74
C VAL A 252 18.36 23.00 5.52
N SER A 253 18.91 22.26 6.48
CA SER A 253 20.25 21.67 6.39
C SER A 253 20.17 20.15 6.27
N VAL A 254 20.94 19.57 5.35
CA VAL A 254 21.01 18.12 5.19
C VAL A 254 22.02 17.53 6.18
N LYS A 255 21.59 16.53 6.95
CA LYS A 255 22.44 15.74 7.84
C LYS A 255 22.32 14.25 7.55
N THR A 256 23.33 13.48 7.95
CA THR A 256 23.27 12.02 7.88
C THR A 256 22.25 11.50 8.88
N ASP A 257 21.35 10.62 8.42
CA ASP A 257 20.37 9.97 9.28
C ASP A 257 20.98 8.73 9.94
N THR A 258 21.71 8.96 11.02
CA THR A 258 22.38 7.89 11.77
C THR A 258 21.40 6.91 12.40
N THR A 259 20.19 7.34 12.73
CA THR A 259 19.14 6.50 13.31
C THR A 259 18.63 5.48 12.30
N THR A 260 18.29 5.94 11.09
CA THR A 260 17.85 5.05 10.01
C THR A 260 18.97 4.07 9.62
N ILE A 261 20.20 4.56 9.48
CA ILE A 261 21.36 3.69 9.20
C ILE A 261 21.54 2.63 10.29
N LEU A 262 21.50 3.02 11.57
CA LEU A 262 21.64 2.09 12.70
C LEU A 262 20.51 1.05 12.72
N ASN A 263 19.27 1.46 12.46
CA ASN A 263 18.13 0.54 12.41
C ASN A 263 18.26 -0.46 11.26
N THR A 264 18.69 -0.01 10.08
CA THR A 264 19.01 -0.89 8.94
C THR A 264 20.06 -1.94 9.32
N ILE A 265 21.16 -1.53 9.99
CA ILE A 265 22.21 -2.45 10.45
C ILE A 265 21.67 -3.46 11.47
N LYS A 266 20.88 -3.00 12.45
CA LYS A 266 20.25 -3.88 13.45
C LYS A 266 19.34 -4.92 12.81
N SER A 267 18.51 -4.50 11.85
CA SER A 267 17.61 -5.40 11.13
C SER A 267 18.39 -6.45 10.33
N PHE A 268 19.48 -6.05 9.66
CA PHE A 268 20.38 -6.98 8.98
C PHE A 268 20.97 -8.02 9.93
N ILE A 269 21.53 -7.59 11.06
CA ILE A 269 22.13 -8.49 12.06
C ILE A 269 21.08 -9.47 12.58
N ASN A 270 19.88 -8.98 12.89
CA ASN A 270 18.79 -9.82 13.38
C ASN A 270 18.36 -10.87 12.36
N ASP A 271 18.18 -10.47 11.11
CA ASP A 271 17.80 -11.38 10.02
C ASP A 271 18.87 -12.43 9.74
N TYR A 272 20.14 -12.02 9.77
CA TYR A 272 21.28 -12.92 9.62
C TYR A 272 21.33 -13.94 10.76
N ASN A 273 21.24 -13.47 12.02
CA ASN A 273 21.25 -14.34 13.19
C ASN A 273 20.07 -15.32 13.18
N THR A 274 18.90 -14.88 12.71
CA THR A 274 17.73 -15.75 12.56
C THR A 274 17.98 -16.85 11.52
N LEU A 275 18.59 -16.52 10.37
CA LEU A 275 18.95 -17.50 9.34
C LEU A 275 19.97 -18.52 9.86
N ILE A 276 21.05 -18.05 10.48
CA ILE A 276 22.08 -18.92 11.06
C ILE A 276 21.50 -19.80 12.17
N GLY A 277 20.64 -19.25 13.03
CA GLY A 277 19.92 -20.00 14.06
C GLY A 277 19.07 -21.13 13.46
N ALA A 278 18.35 -20.87 12.37
CA ALA A 278 17.57 -21.89 11.67
C ALA A 278 18.45 -23.00 11.07
N ILE A 279 19.57 -22.64 10.43
CA ILE A 279 20.52 -23.60 9.86
C ILE A 279 21.14 -24.46 10.97
N ASN A 280 21.68 -23.83 12.02
CA ASN A 280 22.28 -24.52 13.15
C ASN A 280 21.27 -25.40 13.90
N GLY A 281 20.02 -24.93 14.03
CA GLY A 281 18.93 -25.71 14.62
C GLY A 281 18.65 -26.99 13.84
N LYS A 282 18.62 -26.93 12.51
CA LYS A 282 18.46 -28.13 11.67
C LYS A 282 19.70 -29.05 11.71
N LEU A 283 20.91 -28.49 11.73
CA LEU A 283 22.16 -29.26 11.79
C LEU A 283 22.39 -29.92 13.16
N GLY A 284 21.97 -29.26 14.24
CA GLY A 284 22.11 -29.74 15.63
C GLY A 284 20.97 -30.63 16.11
N GLU A 285 19.97 -30.91 15.28
CA GLU A 285 18.81 -31.71 15.65
C GLU A 285 19.20 -33.18 15.89
N LYS A 286 18.86 -33.73 17.06
CA LYS A 286 19.14 -35.15 17.37
C LYS A 286 18.36 -36.06 16.43
N THR A 287 19.08 -36.83 15.61
CA THR A 287 18.47 -37.81 14.71
C THR A 287 18.33 -39.17 15.37
N TYR A 288 17.11 -39.69 15.48
CA TYR A 288 16.88 -41.06 15.94
C TYR A 288 16.94 -42.02 14.75
N ARG A 289 18.14 -42.53 14.47
CA ARG A 289 18.42 -43.39 13.30
C ARG A 289 17.60 -44.69 13.27
N ASP A 290 17.24 -45.19 14.44
CA ASP A 290 16.56 -46.47 14.61
C ASP A 290 15.03 -46.35 14.50
N PHE A 291 14.49 -45.13 14.45
CA PHE A 291 13.05 -44.87 14.36
C PHE A 291 12.68 -44.49 12.93
N MET A 292 12.27 -45.48 12.14
CA MET A 292 11.72 -45.26 10.81
C MET A 292 10.30 -44.64 10.87
N PRO A 293 9.89 -43.85 9.86
CA PRO A 293 8.49 -43.44 9.69
C PRO A 293 7.51 -44.62 9.80
N LEU A 294 6.29 -44.37 10.26
CA LEU A 294 5.21 -45.36 10.25
C LEU A 294 4.51 -45.37 8.89
N THR A 295 4.10 -46.54 8.40
CA THR A 295 3.22 -46.65 7.23
C THR A 295 1.79 -46.23 7.58
N GLU A 296 0.97 -45.95 6.57
CA GLU A 296 -0.45 -45.58 6.77
C GLU A 296 -1.23 -46.65 7.55
N ASP A 297 -0.93 -47.93 7.30
CA ASP A 297 -1.53 -49.05 8.02
C ASP A 297 -1.04 -49.16 9.48
N GLU A 298 0.19 -48.72 9.77
CA GLU A 298 0.72 -48.65 11.13
C GLU A 298 0.15 -47.44 11.90
N LYS A 299 0.01 -46.28 11.25
CA LYS A 299 -0.64 -45.10 11.83
C LYS A 299 -2.11 -45.37 12.20
N LYS A 300 -2.85 -46.08 11.35
CA LYS A 300 -4.26 -46.47 11.60
C LYS A 300 -4.44 -47.46 12.75
N ARG A 301 -3.42 -48.28 13.04
CA ARG A 301 -3.48 -49.26 14.15
C ARG A 301 -3.02 -48.69 15.48
N ASP A 302 -2.29 -47.57 15.45
CA ASP A 302 -1.61 -47.01 16.62
C ASP A 302 -2.15 -45.60 16.97
N GLU A 303 -3.48 -45.44 16.97
CA GLU A 303 -4.20 -44.20 17.36
C GLU A 303 -3.91 -43.72 18.81
N ARG A 304 -3.05 -44.43 19.57
CA ARG A 304 -2.69 -44.11 20.96
C ARG A 304 -1.27 -43.58 21.14
N LYS A 305 -0.50 -43.35 20.07
CA LYS A 305 0.87 -42.79 20.17
C LYS A 305 1.03 -41.51 19.35
N PRO A 306 1.83 -40.54 19.84
CA PRO A 306 2.00 -39.26 19.15
C PRO A 306 2.55 -39.50 17.75
N ASN A 307 2.05 -38.79 16.75
CA ASN A 307 2.54 -38.89 15.37
C ASN A 307 4.07 -38.67 15.34
N TYR A 308 4.85 -39.60 14.79
CA TYR A 308 6.30 -39.41 14.70
C TYR A 308 6.70 -38.99 13.27
N VAL A 309 7.18 -37.75 13.10
CA VAL A 309 7.75 -37.23 11.84
C VAL A 309 9.27 -37.28 11.95
N MET A 310 9.98 -37.87 10.99
CA MET A 310 11.44 -38.08 10.97
C MET A 310 12.04 -38.84 12.17
N GLY A 311 11.30 -39.79 12.77
CA GLY A 311 11.73 -40.44 14.02
C GLY A 311 11.70 -39.49 15.23
N ARG A 312 10.98 -38.37 15.12
CA ARG A 312 10.80 -37.34 16.16
C ARG A 312 9.41 -37.45 16.77
N LYS A 313 9.29 -37.24 18.08
CA LYS A 313 7.99 -37.15 18.76
C LYS A 313 7.27 -35.90 18.23
N SER A 314 6.06 -36.00 17.66
CA SER A 314 5.24 -34.79 17.45
C SER A 314 5.07 -34.16 18.82
N THR A 315 5.56 -32.93 18.94
CA THR A 315 5.21 -32.06 20.06
C THR A 315 3.90 -31.36 19.70
#